data_AF-A0A1W9QJK8-F1
#
_entry.id   AF-A0A1W9QJK8-F1
#
_cell.length_a   1.000
_cell.length_b   1.000
_cell.length_c   1.000
_cell.angle_alpha   90.00
_cell.angle_beta   90.00
_cell.angle_gamma   90.00
#
_symmetry.space_group_name_H-M   'P 1'
#
loop_
_entity.id
_entity.type
_entity.pdbx_description
1 polymer ?
#
loop_
_entity_poly.entity_id
_entity_poly.type
_entity_poly.pdbx_seq_one_letter_code
_entity_poly.pdbx_strand_id
1 'polypeptide(L)'
;MSKDRNSRLLFCAVFSLLGGNIGCSEAESRSEGPTYCEDVRPIVEEKCVRCHAETPKNGAPFSLTTYADFQQPHPVAAELEVGELAISAIESGRMPATSVDLDPKVEPLTKEEKKILLEWLDAKRERGDCSE
;
A
#
# COMPACT_ATOMS: atom_id res chain seq x y z
N MET A 1 12.77 32.96 27.53
CA MET A 1 11.77 32.62 26.49
C MET A 1 11.00 31.40 26.93
N SER A 2 9.81 31.62 27.46
CA SER A 2 8.83 30.59 27.81
C SER A 2 8.04 30.19 26.56
N LYS A 3 7.82 28.89 26.34
CA LYS A 3 6.49 28.25 26.47
C LYS A 3 6.50 26.82 25.95
N ASP A 4 6.96 25.91 26.80
CA ASP A 4 6.42 24.56 26.85
C ASP A 4 4.98 24.69 27.37
N ARG A 5 3.99 24.53 26.49
CA ARG A 5 2.56 24.46 26.86
C ARG A 5 1.80 23.65 25.83
N ASN A 6 1.60 22.37 26.11
CA ASN A 6 0.26 21.81 26.32
C ASN A 6 0.35 20.29 26.44
N SER A 7 0.89 19.84 27.58
CA SER A 7 0.42 18.61 28.20
C SER A 7 -1.04 18.85 28.58
N ARG A 8 -1.97 18.45 27.70
CA ARG A 8 -3.37 18.32 28.06
C ARG A 8 -3.52 16.97 28.72
N LEU A 9 -3.27 16.97 30.02
CA LEU A 9 -3.87 16.07 31.00
C LEU A 9 -5.37 15.99 30.66
N LEU A 10 -5.75 14.92 29.97
CA LEU A 10 -7.14 14.53 29.85
C LEU A 10 -7.57 14.05 31.23
N PHE A 11 -8.47 14.83 31.80
CA PHE A 11 -9.20 14.60 33.02
C PHE A 11 -9.88 13.22 32.94
N CYS A 12 -9.26 12.19 33.51
CA CYS A 12 -10.00 10.99 33.90
C CYS A 12 -10.93 11.40 35.04
N ALA A 13 -12.19 11.63 34.69
CA ALA A 13 -13.26 11.86 35.63
C ALA A 13 -13.28 10.72 36.67
N VAL A 14 -13.32 11.14 37.93
CA VAL A 14 -13.48 10.29 39.11
C VAL A 14 -14.72 9.41 38.94
N PHE A 15 -14.55 8.09 38.97
CA PHE A 15 -15.66 7.17 39.19
C PHE A 15 -15.42 6.36 40.46
N SER A 16 -16.24 6.69 41.46
CA SER A 16 -16.36 6.03 42.75
C SER A 16 -16.57 4.52 42.62
N LEU A 17 -16.09 3.82 43.66
CA LEU A 17 -16.43 2.45 44.04
C LEU A 17 -17.89 2.08 43.68
N LEU A 18 -18.06 1.26 42.64
CA LEU A 18 -18.95 0.09 42.52
C LEU A 18 -19.05 -0.29 41.03
N GLY A 19 -18.57 -1.49 40.70
CA GLY A 19 -18.92 -2.30 39.52
C GLY A 19 -19.20 -1.58 38.19
N GLY A 20 -18.20 -1.55 37.31
CA GLY A 20 -18.41 -1.25 35.90
C GLY A 20 -17.13 -1.47 35.13
N ASN A 21 -17.14 -2.48 34.25
CA ASN A 21 -16.05 -2.71 33.30
C ASN A 21 -15.92 -1.47 32.40
N ILE A 22 -14.98 -0.58 32.73
CA ILE A 22 -14.50 0.45 31.83
C ILE A 22 -13.58 -0.27 30.85
N GLY A 23 -14.19 -0.80 29.79
CA GLY A 23 -13.45 -1.14 28.59
C GLY A 23 -12.94 0.16 27.99
N CYS A 24 -11.66 0.45 28.22
CA CYS A 24 -10.90 1.26 27.27
C CYS A 24 -10.97 0.52 25.94
N SER A 25 -11.79 1.00 25.01
CA SER A 25 -11.68 0.56 23.63
C SER A 25 -10.37 1.16 23.12
N GLU A 26 -9.33 0.32 23.00
CA GLU A 26 -8.26 0.52 22.05
C GLU A 26 -8.91 0.77 20.68
N ALA A 27 -8.93 2.02 20.26
CA ALA A 27 -9.15 2.35 18.87
C ALA A 27 -7.89 1.88 18.14
N GLU A 28 -7.93 0.66 17.60
CA GLU A 28 -6.91 0.17 16.70
C GLU A 28 -6.77 1.19 15.56
N SER A 29 -5.57 1.77 15.44
CA SER A 29 -5.24 2.73 14.41
C SER A 29 -5.17 1.99 13.06
N ARG A 30 -6.33 1.75 12.46
CA ARG A 30 -6.41 1.36 11.05
C ARG A 30 -5.87 2.54 10.22
N SER A 31 -4.97 2.27 9.29
CA SER A 31 -4.48 3.27 8.34
C SER A 31 -5.65 3.99 7.68
N GLU A 32 -5.50 5.29 7.45
CA GLU A 32 -6.54 6.11 6.80
C GLU A 32 -6.69 5.82 5.29
N GLY A 33 -5.99 4.81 4.77
CA GLY A 33 -6.07 4.33 3.38
C GLY A 33 -5.53 2.90 3.24
N PRO A 34 -5.50 2.35 2.01
CA PRO A 34 -5.03 1.01 1.75
C PRO A 34 -3.57 0.81 2.17
N THR A 35 -3.19 -0.41 2.54
CA THR A 35 -1.80 -0.75 2.89
C THR A 35 -1.21 -1.76 1.92
N TYR A 36 0.12 -1.82 1.89
CA TYR A 36 0.79 -2.78 1.02
C TYR A 36 0.42 -4.22 1.37
N CYS A 37 0.53 -4.59 2.65
CA CYS A 37 0.43 -5.97 3.08
C CYS A 37 -0.99 -6.55 2.96
N GLU A 38 -2.02 -5.74 3.28
CA GLU A 38 -3.42 -6.16 3.29
C GLU A 38 -4.08 -6.02 1.91
N ASP A 39 -3.90 -4.89 1.24
CA ASP A 39 -4.72 -4.52 0.07
C ASP A 39 -3.97 -4.65 -1.26
N VAL A 40 -2.71 -4.22 -1.31
CA VAL A 40 -1.97 -4.10 -2.58
C VAL A 40 -1.26 -5.38 -2.97
N ARG A 41 -0.60 -6.04 -2.02
CA ARG A 41 0.19 -7.26 -2.25
C ARG A 41 -0.63 -8.34 -2.97
N PRO A 42 -1.88 -8.67 -2.57
CA PRO A 42 -2.68 -9.66 -3.28
C PRO A 42 -2.87 -9.33 -4.77
N ILE A 43 -3.12 -8.05 -5.10
CA ILE A 43 -3.32 -7.59 -6.48
C ILE A 43 -2.01 -7.68 -7.27
N VAL A 44 -0.90 -7.25 -6.66
CA VAL A 44 0.44 -7.25 -7.27
C VAL A 44 0.91 -8.67 -7.55
N GLU A 45 0.72 -9.59 -6.60
CA GLU A 45 1.07 -11.00 -6.76
C GLU A 45 0.27 -11.65 -7.90
N GLU A 46 -1.03 -11.39 -7.97
CA GLU A 46 -1.89 -12.00 -8.98
C GLU A 46 -1.64 -11.44 -10.39
N LYS A 47 -1.48 -10.12 -10.52
CA LYS A 47 -1.50 -9.44 -11.83
C LYS A 47 -0.13 -8.96 -12.31
N CYS A 48 0.75 -8.52 -11.41
CA CYS A 48 1.99 -7.83 -11.77
C CYS A 48 3.21 -8.76 -11.75
N VAL A 49 3.32 -9.61 -10.73
CA VAL A 49 4.43 -10.58 -10.56
C VAL A 49 4.47 -11.62 -11.69
N ARG A 50 3.39 -11.75 -12.46
CA ARG A 50 3.34 -12.51 -13.72
C ARG A 50 4.42 -12.07 -14.73
N CYS A 51 4.92 -10.85 -14.65
CA CYS A 51 6.07 -10.37 -15.43
C CYS A 51 7.16 -9.76 -14.53
N HIS A 52 6.76 -9.01 -13.50
CA HIS A 52 7.64 -8.33 -12.54
C HIS A 52 8.01 -9.23 -11.34
N ALA A 53 8.41 -10.49 -11.62
CA ALA A 53 8.87 -11.41 -10.58
C ALA A 53 10.27 -11.04 -10.05
N GLU A 54 10.78 -11.78 -9.07
CA GLU A 54 12.15 -11.60 -8.52
C GLU A 54 13.19 -11.55 -9.66
N THR A 55 13.11 -12.52 -10.57
CA THR A 55 13.73 -12.42 -11.90
C THR A 55 12.69 -11.94 -12.90
N PRO A 56 12.84 -10.73 -13.47
CA PRO A 56 11.89 -10.22 -14.44
C PRO A 56 11.78 -11.12 -15.67
N LYS A 57 10.56 -11.24 -16.21
CA LYS A 57 10.24 -12.05 -17.38
C LYS A 57 9.28 -11.31 -18.30
N ASN A 58 9.12 -11.83 -19.52
CA ASN A 58 8.19 -11.26 -20.52
C ASN A 58 8.44 -9.76 -20.81
N GLY A 59 9.71 -9.32 -20.72
CA GLY A 59 10.11 -7.94 -21.00
C GLY A 59 9.95 -6.95 -19.84
N ALA A 60 9.58 -7.40 -18.63
CA ALA A 60 9.61 -6.54 -17.45
C ALA A 60 11.07 -6.14 -17.11
N PRO A 61 11.34 -4.88 -16.71
CA PRO A 61 12.72 -4.44 -16.43
C PRO A 61 13.13 -4.52 -14.95
N PHE A 62 12.20 -4.82 -14.03
CA PHE A 62 12.44 -4.83 -12.58
C PHE A 62 11.42 -5.73 -11.84
N SER A 63 11.73 -6.04 -10.57
CA SER A 63 10.86 -6.81 -9.67
C SER A 63 9.80 -5.95 -8.98
N LEU A 64 8.67 -6.55 -8.61
CA LEU A 64 7.61 -5.96 -7.77
C LEU A 64 7.15 -6.97 -6.69
N THR A 65 8.04 -7.87 -6.27
CA THR A 65 7.71 -8.94 -5.33
C THR A 65 7.71 -8.49 -3.87
N THR A 66 8.30 -7.33 -3.59
CA THR A 66 8.38 -6.77 -2.23
C THR A 66 7.89 -5.33 -2.18
N TYR A 67 7.50 -4.88 -0.98
CA TYR A 67 7.19 -3.48 -0.72
C TYR A 67 8.33 -2.53 -1.12
N ALA A 68 9.58 -2.93 -0.86
CA ALA A 68 10.76 -2.10 -1.10
C ALA A 68 11.02 -1.87 -2.60
N ASP A 69 10.49 -2.74 -3.47
CA ASP A 69 10.63 -2.61 -4.92
C ASP A 69 9.95 -1.35 -5.44
N PHE A 70 8.82 -0.94 -4.84
CA PHE A 70 8.11 0.27 -5.22
C PHE A 70 8.84 1.56 -4.85
N GLN A 71 9.83 1.46 -3.95
CA GLN A 71 10.66 2.56 -3.46
C GLN A 71 12.02 2.63 -4.16
N GLN A 72 12.33 1.66 -5.03
CA GLN A 72 13.56 1.70 -5.80
C GLN A 72 13.48 2.77 -6.90
N PRO A 73 14.61 3.39 -7.27
CA PRO A 73 14.69 4.21 -8.48
C PRO A 73 14.24 3.42 -9.71
N HIS A 74 13.44 4.04 -10.58
CA HIS A 74 12.99 3.42 -11.82
C HIS A 74 14.16 3.28 -12.81
N PRO A 75 14.39 2.12 -13.43
CA PRO A 75 15.61 1.86 -14.20
C PRO A 75 15.81 2.73 -15.45
N VAL A 76 14.74 3.33 -15.97
CA VAL A 76 14.80 4.25 -17.13
C VAL A 76 14.70 5.72 -16.69
N ALA A 77 14.09 5.98 -15.54
CA ALA A 77 13.78 7.32 -15.06
C ALA A 77 14.24 7.42 -13.60
N ALA A 78 15.55 7.31 -13.40
CA ALA A 78 16.16 7.08 -12.08
C ALA A 78 15.90 8.20 -11.05
N GLU A 79 15.41 9.36 -11.48
CA GLU A 79 14.97 10.46 -10.61
C GLU A 79 13.60 10.22 -9.96
N LEU A 80 12.89 9.16 -10.36
CA LEU A 80 11.57 8.77 -9.85
C LEU A 80 11.63 7.35 -9.30
N GLU A 81 10.87 7.10 -8.23
CA GLU A 81 10.65 5.76 -7.72
C GLU A 81 9.74 4.96 -8.68
N VAL A 82 9.88 3.63 -8.65
CA VAL A 82 9.01 2.72 -9.40
C VAL A 82 7.53 2.98 -9.11
N GLY A 83 7.17 3.21 -7.84
CA GLY A 83 5.79 3.52 -7.45
C GLY A 83 5.24 4.81 -8.08
N GLU A 84 6.06 5.84 -8.22
CA GLU A 84 5.64 7.12 -8.81
C GLU A 84 5.27 6.94 -10.30
N LEU A 85 6.06 6.16 -11.05
CA LEU A 85 5.71 5.87 -12.45
C LEU A 85 4.60 4.82 -12.61
N ALA A 86 4.38 3.97 -11.60
CA ALA A 86 3.30 3.00 -11.62
C ALA A 86 1.92 3.66 -11.72
N ILE A 87 1.73 4.84 -11.11
CA ILE A 87 0.50 5.65 -11.20
C ILE A 87 0.12 5.87 -12.66
N SER A 88 1.01 6.48 -13.45
CA SER A 88 0.76 6.75 -14.86
C SER A 88 0.55 5.47 -15.68
N ALA A 89 1.27 4.38 -15.36
CA ALA A 89 1.12 3.11 -16.06
C ALA A 89 -0.27 2.48 -15.84
N ILE A 90 -0.81 2.57 -14.62
CA ILE A 90 -2.12 2.07 -14.23
C ILE A 90 -3.23 2.99 -14.74
N GLU A 91 -3.07 4.31 -14.61
CA GLU A 91 -4.03 5.31 -15.09
C GLU A 91 -4.28 5.17 -16.59
N SER A 92 -3.20 5.07 -17.38
CA SER A 92 -3.24 4.89 -18.83
C SER A 92 -3.69 3.50 -19.28
N GLY A 93 -3.83 2.55 -18.37
CA GLY A 93 -4.19 1.16 -18.69
C GLY A 93 -3.09 0.38 -19.42
N ARG A 94 -1.83 0.88 -19.39
CA ARG A 94 -0.69 0.14 -19.94
C ARG A 94 -0.31 -1.06 -19.08
N MET A 95 -0.59 -0.99 -17.77
CA MET A 95 -0.34 -2.08 -16.83
C MET A 95 -1.62 -2.48 -16.09
N PRO A 96 -1.86 -3.80 -15.90
CA PRO A 96 -1.07 -4.92 -16.41
C PRO A 96 -1.17 -5.07 -17.94
N ALA A 97 -0.12 -5.59 -18.58
CA ALA A 97 -0.11 -5.81 -20.02
C ALA A 97 -0.97 -7.02 -20.40
N THR A 98 -2.20 -6.78 -20.86
CA THR A 98 -3.17 -7.82 -21.24
C THR A 98 -2.98 -8.37 -22.66
N SER A 99 -2.09 -7.75 -23.45
CA SER A 99 -1.77 -8.17 -24.82
C SER A 99 -0.68 -9.25 -24.90
N VAL A 100 0.02 -9.54 -23.80
CA VAL A 100 1.02 -10.62 -23.74
C VAL A 100 0.29 -11.95 -23.62
N ASP A 101 0.63 -12.89 -24.50
CA ASP A 101 -0.01 -14.21 -24.54
C ASP A 101 0.57 -15.12 -23.44
N LEU A 102 -0.04 -15.06 -22.25
CA LEU A 102 0.24 -15.95 -21.14
C LEU A 102 -0.91 -16.95 -20.97
N ASP A 103 -0.59 -18.14 -20.46
CA ASP A 103 -1.58 -19.14 -20.06
C ASP A 103 -1.47 -19.40 -18.55
N PRO A 104 -2.48 -19.04 -17.74
CA PRO A 104 -3.67 -18.26 -18.10
C PRO A 104 -3.32 -16.79 -18.38
N LYS A 105 -4.19 -16.09 -19.12
CA LYS A 105 -4.00 -14.66 -19.41
C LYS A 105 -4.04 -13.83 -18.13
N VAL A 106 -3.36 -12.69 -18.15
CA VAL A 106 -3.51 -11.69 -17.09
C VAL A 106 -4.77 -10.91 -17.37
N GLU A 107 -5.71 -10.97 -16.42
CA GLU A 107 -6.93 -10.19 -16.49
C GLU A 107 -6.64 -8.69 -16.23
N PRO A 108 -7.41 -7.78 -16.84
CA PRO A 108 -7.30 -6.36 -16.52
C PRO A 108 -7.66 -6.08 -15.06
N LEU A 109 -7.16 -4.98 -14.52
CA LEU A 109 -7.59 -4.50 -13.20
C LEU A 109 -9.09 -4.18 -13.22
N THR A 110 -9.80 -4.68 -12.22
CA THR A 110 -11.14 -4.19 -11.88
C THR A 110 -11.06 -2.74 -11.43
N LYS A 111 -12.24 -2.08 -11.40
CA LYS A 111 -12.33 -0.69 -10.91
C LYS A 111 -11.86 -0.55 -9.47
N GLU A 112 -12.14 -1.55 -8.64
CA GLU A 112 -11.75 -1.53 -7.23
C GLU A 112 -10.25 -1.77 -7.05
N GLU A 113 -9.67 -2.77 -7.73
CA GLU A 113 -8.22 -3.00 -7.67
C GLU A 113 -7.44 -1.78 -8.17
N LYS A 114 -7.88 -1.17 -9.28
CA LYS A 114 -7.28 0.07 -9.79
C LYS A 114 -7.37 1.20 -8.77
N LYS A 115 -8.50 1.35 -8.09
CA LYS A 115 -8.69 2.36 -7.05
C LYS A 115 -7.74 2.12 -5.87
N ILE A 116 -7.69 0.90 -5.34
CA ILE A 116 -6.79 0.51 -4.24
C ILE A 116 -5.33 0.86 -4.57
N LEU A 117 -4.86 0.44 -5.76
CA LEU A 117 -3.49 0.69 -6.17
C LEU A 117 -3.20 2.19 -6.28
N LEU A 118 -4.08 2.97 -6.89
CA LEU A 118 -3.87 4.41 -7.08
C LEU A 118 -3.93 5.18 -5.75
N GLU A 119 -4.88 4.85 -4.87
CA GLU A 119 -4.98 5.46 -3.54
C GLU A 119 -3.73 5.17 -2.70
N TRP A 120 -3.21 3.94 -2.74
CA TRP A 120 -1.96 3.60 -2.05
C TRP A 120 -0.72 4.27 -2.64
N LEU A 121 -0.61 4.31 -3.97
CA LEU A 121 0.55 4.89 -4.68
C LEU A 121 0.64 6.41 -4.54
N ASP A 122 -0.50 7.11 -4.56
CA ASP A 122 -0.62 8.57 -4.40
C ASP A 122 -0.46 9.01 -2.92
N ALA A 123 -0.79 8.11 -1.99
CA ALA A 123 -0.51 8.30 -0.57
C ALA A 123 0.98 8.07 -0.24
N LYS A 124 1.28 7.89 1.05
CA LYS A 124 2.65 7.63 1.53
C LYS A 124 3.15 6.20 1.25
N ARG A 125 2.41 5.42 0.46
CA ARG A 125 2.67 3.99 0.23
C ARG A 125 2.88 3.26 1.55
N GLU A 126 1.91 3.31 2.46
CA GLU A 126 2.07 2.69 3.78
C GLU A 126 2.24 1.17 3.65
N ARG A 127 3.20 0.61 4.40
CA ARG A 127 3.45 -0.83 4.34
C ARG A 127 2.29 -1.62 4.97
N GLY A 128 1.77 -1.18 6.11
CA GLY A 128 0.85 -1.98 6.93
C GLY A 128 1.55 -3.14 7.63
N ASP A 129 0.76 -4.03 8.24
CA ASP A 129 1.27 -5.22 8.93
C ASP A 129 1.36 -6.41 7.97
N CYS A 130 2.56 -6.97 7.85
CA CYS A 130 2.87 -8.11 7.00
C CYS A 130 3.06 -9.40 7.81
N SER A 131 2.66 -9.43 9.09
CA SER A 131 2.69 -10.64 9.88
C SER A 131 1.89 -11.77 9.22
N GLU A 132 2.53 -12.93 9.07
CA GLU A 132 1.98 -14.15 8.50
C GLU A 132 0.95 -14.84 9.42
#